data_AF-A0A2H0VJ22-F1
#
_entry.id   AF-A0A2H0VJ22-F1
#
_cell.length_a   1.000
_cell.length_b   1.000
_cell.length_c   1.000
_cell.angle_alpha   90.00
_cell.angle_beta   90.00
_cell.angle_gamma   90.00
#
_symmetry.space_group_name_H-M   'P 1'
#
loop_
_entity.id
_entity.type
_entity.pdbx_description
1 polymer ?
#
loop_
_entity_poly.entity_id
_entity_poly.type
_entity_poly.pdbx_seq_one_letter_code
_entity_poly.pdbx_strand_id
1 'polypeptide(L)'
;MALFKRKPKSPKEADARKAVEQFEAGLVSIRDLVAPASMKINNDSIELNGRFVRTLFVLTYPQYIETNWLNPIINYDVDIDISMHIYPIDSTAIMTTLRRKVAEMESSLRINQEKGAVRDPELEVAYQDAEELRDRLQRGMERFFHYGLYFTIYAKTPEELESITQHIETTLGGQMVYTKHALLQMEQGFNSSLPLG
;
A
#
# COMPACT_ATOMS: atom_id res chain seq x y z
N MET A 1 -45.25 -27.10 -16.94
CA MET A 1 -46.14 -26.82 -15.79
C MET A 1 -45.38 -27.21 -14.53
N ALA A 2 -45.04 -26.36 -13.57
CA ALA A 2 -45.60 -25.09 -13.15
C ALA A 2 -44.50 -24.10 -12.72
N LEU A 3 -44.63 -22.84 -13.13
CA LEU A 3 -43.85 -21.73 -12.59
C LEU A 3 -44.28 -21.48 -11.15
N PHE A 4 -43.38 -21.68 -10.18
CA PHE A 4 -43.54 -21.14 -8.83
C PHE A 4 -43.41 -19.61 -8.88
N LYS A 5 -44.53 -18.93 -9.13
CA LYS A 5 -44.64 -17.48 -8.91
C LYS A 5 -44.52 -17.21 -7.40
N ARG A 6 -43.38 -16.66 -6.98
CA ARG A 6 -43.19 -16.06 -5.66
C ARG A 6 -44.35 -15.06 -5.44
N LYS A 7 -45.23 -15.34 -4.47
CA LYS A 7 -46.32 -14.40 -4.10
C LYS A 7 -45.70 -13.03 -3.80
N PRO A 8 -46.25 -11.92 -4.32
CA PRO A 8 -45.81 -10.59 -3.92
C PRO A 8 -46.05 -10.45 -2.41
N LYS A 9 -44.99 -10.14 -1.66
CA LYS A 9 -45.03 -9.96 -0.20
C LYS A 9 -46.04 -8.87 0.16
N SER A 10 -46.79 -9.07 1.24
CA SER A 10 -47.84 -8.13 1.62
C SER A 10 -47.23 -6.78 2.05
N PRO A 11 -47.90 -5.64 1.78
CA PRO A 11 -47.42 -4.31 2.19
C PRO A 11 -47.06 -4.24 3.68
N LYS A 12 -47.84 -4.92 4.53
CA LYS A 12 -47.64 -4.99 5.98
C LYS A 12 -46.34 -5.68 6.39
N GLU A 13 -45.87 -6.68 5.65
CA GLU A 13 -44.59 -7.36 5.93
C GLU A 13 -43.39 -6.49 5.51
N ALA A 14 -43.56 -5.64 4.49
CA ALA A 14 -42.53 -4.68 4.09
C ALA A 14 -42.42 -3.54 5.11
N ASP A 15 -43.54 -3.05 5.63
CA ASP A 15 -43.57 -2.01 6.67
C ASP A 15 -43.03 -2.52 8.01
N ALA A 16 -43.36 -3.76 8.39
CA ALA A 16 -42.79 -4.40 9.59
C ALA A 16 -41.26 -4.58 9.50
N ARG A 17 -40.72 -4.92 8.32
CA ARG A 17 -39.26 -5.00 8.12
C ARG A 17 -38.59 -3.64 8.23
N LYS A 18 -39.16 -2.60 7.62
CA LYS A 18 -38.65 -1.23 7.74
C LYS A 18 -38.66 -0.76 9.20
N ALA A 19 -39.69 -1.11 9.97
CA ALA A 19 -39.76 -0.79 11.40
C ALA A 19 -38.66 -1.51 12.22
N VAL A 20 -38.36 -2.77 11.89
CA VAL A 20 -37.24 -3.52 12.51
C VAL A 20 -35.89 -2.93 12.10
N GLU A 21 -35.66 -2.63 10.83
CA GLU A 21 -34.43 -1.99 10.34
C GLU A 21 -34.20 -0.63 11.00
N GLN A 22 -35.27 0.15 11.18
CA GLN A 22 -35.20 1.47 11.84
C GLN A 22 -34.96 1.35 13.36
N PHE A 23 -35.48 0.30 14.00
CA PHE A 23 -35.18 0.00 15.40
C PHE A 23 -33.74 -0.46 15.58
N GLU A 24 -33.24 -1.35 14.71
CA GLU A 24 -31.85 -1.82 14.70
C GLU A 24 -30.86 -0.68 14.43
N ALA A 25 -31.20 0.26 13.54
CA ALA A 25 -30.41 1.46 13.29
C ALA A 25 -30.36 2.44 14.47
N GLY A 26 -31.31 2.34 15.42
CA GLY A 26 -31.34 3.14 16.65
C GLY A 26 -30.59 2.50 17.82
N LEU A 27 -30.12 1.26 17.68
CA LEU A 27 -29.32 0.59 18.71
C LEU A 27 -27.86 1.02 18.58
N VAL A 28 -27.24 1.36 19.71
CA VAL A 28 -25.79 1.62 19.76
C VAL A 28 -25.06 0.34 19.38
N SER A 29 -24.37 0.37 18.25
CA SER A 29 -23.54 -0.72 17.78
C SER A 29 -22.12 -0.60 18.33
N ILE A 30 -21.34 -1.69 18.28
CA ILE A 30 -19.91 -1.65 18.61
C ILE A 30 -19.17 -0.65 17.71
N ARG A 31 -19.61 -0.46 16.46
CA ARG A 31 -19.04 0.51 15.53
C ARG A 31 -19.19 1.94 16.04
N ASP A 32 -20.32 2.26 16.65
CA ASP A 32 -20.57 3.59 17.21
C ASP A 32 -19.71 3.87 18.45
N LEU A 33 -19.30 2.83 19.18
CA LEU A 33 -18.41 2.96 20.34
C LEU A 33 -16.94 3.21 19.95
N VAL A 34 -16.50 2.68 18.80
CA VAL A 34 -15.11 2.82 18.33
C VAL A 34 -14.94 3.92 17.28
N ALA A 35 -16.05 4.47 16.78
CA ALA A 35 -16.02 5.55 15.80
C ALA A 35 -15.35 6.81 16.40
N PRO A 36 -14.56 7.54 15.60
CA PRO A 36 -14.02 8.82 16.04
C PRO A 36 -15.17 9.83 16.27
N ALA A 37 -14.97 10.75 17.20
CA ALA A 37 -15.93 11.81 17.49
C ALA A 37 -16.06 12.80 16.31
N SER A 38 -14.98 13.03 15.57
CA SER A 38 -15.00 13.79 14.33
C SER A 38 -13.93 13.33 13.35
N MET A 39 -14.27 13.34 12.06
CA MET A 39 -13.35 13.07 10.96
C MET A 39 -13.67 13.99 9.79
N LYS A 40 -12.70 14.76 9.32
CA LYS A 40 -12.81 15.60 8.14
C LYS A 40 -11.65 15.31 7.21
N ILE A 41 -11.97 14.93 5.97
CA ILE A 41 -10.99 14.54 4.96
C ILE A 41 -10.66 15.78 4.12
N ASN A 42 -9.39 16.15 4.10
CA ASN A 42 -8.83 17.15 3.20
C ASN A 42 -8.03 16.45 2.08
N ASN A 43 -7.56 17.21 1.08
CA ASN A 43 -6.80 16.64 -0.04
C ASN A 43 -5.47 16.01 0.39
N ASP A 44 -4.85 16.53 1.45
CA ASP A 44 -3.48 16.18 1.87
C ASP A 44 -3.38 15.82 3.37
N SER A 45 -4.50 15.80 4.09
CA SER A 45 -4.55 15.40 5.50
C SER A 45 -5.97 15.02 5.91
N ILE A 46 -6.10 14.42 7.09
CA ILE A 46 -7.37 14.21 7.78
C ILE A 46 -7.31 14.98 9.10
N GLU A 47 -8.38 15.69 9.44
CA GLU A 47 -8.61 16.18 10.79
C GLU A 47 -9.39 15.11 11.56
N LEU A 48 -8.74 14.42 12.49
CA LEU A 48 -9.29 13.33 13.28
C LEU A 48 -9.31 13.73 14.76
N ASN A 49 -10.49 13.88 15.35
CA ASN A 49 -10.66 14.27 16.77
C ASN A 49 -9.83 15.51 17.19
N GLY A 50 -9.69 16.49 16.29
CA GLY A 50 -8.90 17.71 16.52
C GLY A 50 -7.38 17.56 16.34
N ARG A 51 -6.91 16.43 15.81
CA ARG A 51 -5.52 16.23 15.34
C ARG A 51 -5.46 16.22 13.83
N PHE A 52 -4.32 16.61 13.29
CA PHE A 52 -4.03 16.49 11.86
C PHE A 52 -3.28 15.18 11.61
N VAL A 53 -3.72 14.45 10.61
CA VAL A 53 -3.19 13.13 10.26
C VAL A 53 -2.82 13.14 8.79
N ARG A 54 -1.62 12.67 8.46
CA ARG A 54 -1.17 12.53 7.06
C ARG A 54 -0.60 11.14 6.86
N THR A 55 -0.97 10.49 5.77
CA THR A 55 -0.38 9.21 5.40
C THR A 55 0.55 9.37 4.21
N LEU A 56 1.76 8.84 4.38
CA LEU A 56 2.76 8.65 3.34
C LEU A 56 2.82 7.18 2.97
N PHE A 57 3.14 6.89 1.71
CA PHE A 57 3.49 5.55 1.27
C PHE A 57 4.85 5.57 0.59
N VAL A 58 5.59 4.47 0.67
CA VAL A 58 6.85 4.34 -0.06
C VAL A 58 6.58 4.01 -1.52
N LEU A 59 7.17 4.79 -2.41
CA LEU A 59 7.09 4.62 -3.86
C LEU A 59 8.26 3.80 -4.41
N THR A 60 9.47 4.06 -3.93
CA THR A 60 10.70 3.50 -4.50
C THR A 60 11.67 3.12 -3.39
N TYR A 61 12.38 2.01 -3.61
CA TYR A 61 13.46 1.51 -2.75
C TYR A 61 14.78 1.50 -3.53
N PRO A 62 15.93 1.58 -2.83
CA PRO A 62 17.23 1.29 -3.43
C PRO A 62 17.34 -0.17 -3.86
N GLN A 63 18.32 -0.47 -4.72
CA GLN A 63 18.63 -1.84 -5.16
C GLN A 63 18.99 -2.75 -3.97
N TYR A 64 19.67 -2.19 -2.97
CA TYR A 64 20.02 -2.87 -1.73
C TYR A 64 19.60 -2.00 -0.55
N ILE A 65 18.98 -2.64 0.44
CA ILE A 65 18.59 -1.99 1.68
C ILE A 65 19.19 -2.75 2.86
N GLU A 66 19.86 -2.02 3.75
CA GLU A 66 20.54 -2.62 4.89
C GLU A 66 19.52 -3.11 5.93
N THR A 67 19.94 -4.06 6.76
CA THR A 67 19.15 -4.42 7.94
C THR A 67 19.03 -3.20 8.86
N ASN A 68 17.88 -3.04 9.50
CA ASN A 68 17.61 -1.93 10.42
C ASN A 68 17.53 -0.53 9.77
N TRP A 69 17.29 -0.46 8.46
CA TRP A 69 17.16 0.81 7.74
C TRP A 69 16.05 1.73 8.28
N LEU A 70 14.96 1.18 8.85
CA LEU A 70 13.86 1.95 9.46
C LEU A 70 14.19 2.58 10.81
N ASN A 71 15.33 2.25 11.41
CA ASN A 71 15.72 2.68 12.75
C ASN A 71 15.65 4.21 12.98
N PRO A 72 16.04 5.08 12.03
CA PRO A 72 15.94 6.52 12.22
C PRO A 72 14.49 7.00 12.39
N ILE A 73 13.54 6.34 11.72
CA ILE A 73 12.12 6.69 11.79
C ILE A 73 11.49 6.14 13.07
N ILE A 74 11.81 4.90 13.43
CA ILE A 74 11.27 4.25 14.64
C ILE A 74 11.71 4.97 15.93
N ASN A 75 12.94 5.48 15.97
CA ASN A 75 13.46 6.19 17.14
C ASN A 75 13.14 7.69 17.13
N TYR A 76 12.40 8.17 16.13
CA TYR A 76 11.98 9.56 16.09
C TYR A 76 10.82 9.76 17.08
N ASP A 77 10.97 10.69 18.03
CA ASP A 77 10.02 10.94 19.11
C ASP A 77 8.77 11.69 18.62
N VAL A 78 7.93 11.01 17.86
CA VAL A 78 6.67 11.53 17.29
C VAL A 78 5.58 10.46 17.29
N ASP A 79 4.33 10.91 17.27
CA ASP A 79 3.18 10.03 17.10
C ASP A 79 3.10 9.56 15.63
N ILE A 80 3.55 8.34 15.35
CA ILE A 80 3.55 7.73 14.02
C ILE A 80 3.15 6.26 14.06
N ASP A 81 2.27 5.87 13.15
CA ASP A 81 1.97 4.47 12.86
C ASP A 81 2.73 4.02 11.61
N ILE A 82 3.38 2.87 11.68
CA ILE A 82 4.11 2.26 10.57
C ILE A 82 3.43 0.93 10.23
N SER A 83 2.93 0.80 9.00
CA SER A 83 2.23 -0.39 8.55
C SER A 83 2.91 -1.03 7.35
N MET A 84 3.22 -2.32 7.49
CA MET A 84 3.87 -3.14 6.49
C MET A 84 2.91 -4.20 5.97
N HIS A 85 2.68 -4.18 4.66
CA HIS A 85 1.84 -5.12 3.96
C HIS A 85 2.72 -6.03 3.10
N ILE A 86 2.68 -7.33 3.35
CA ILE A 86 3.45 -8.33 2.60
C ILE A 86 2.48 -9.37 2.06
N TYR A 87 2.26 -9.35 0.75
CA TYR A 87 1.37 -10.28 0.07
C TYR A 87 2.17 -11.21 -0.84
N PRO A 88 2.37 -12.49 -0.48
CA PRO A 88 3.13 -13.42 -1.30
C PRO A 88 2.42 -13.64 -2.64
N ILE A 89 3.20 -13.73 -3.71
CA ILE A 89 2.74 -13.99 -5.07
C ILE A 89 3.12 -15.42 -5.45
N ASP A 90 2.26 -16.07 -6.23
CA ASP A 90 2.55 -17.40 -6.74
C ASP A 90 3.80 -17.40 -7.65
N SER A 91 4.76 -18.26 -7.31
CA SER A 91 6.04 -18.36 -8.01
C SER A 91 5.90 -18.76 -9.48
N THR A 92 4.86 -19.51 -9.86
CA THR A 92 4.66 -19.93 -11.26
C THR A 92 4.19 -18.78 -12.14
N ALA A 93 3.31 -17.92 -11.60
CA ALA A 93 2.82 -16.74 -12.29
C ALA A 93 3.95 -15.73 -12.55
N ILE A 94 4.80 -15.48 -11.55
CA ILE A 94 5.92 -14.54 -11.70
C ILE A 94 7.03 -15.10 -12.60
N MET A 95 7.29 -16.40 -12.54
CA MET A 95 8.31 -17.06 -13.38
C MET A 95 8.04 -16.85 -14.87
N THR A 96 6.78 -16.95 -15.30
CA THR A 96 6.39 -16.69 -16.68
C THR A 96 6.70 -15.24 -17.09
N THR A 97 6.42 -14.28 -16.21
CA THR A 97 6.68 -12.86 -16.47
C THR A 97 8.17 -12.56 -16.51
N LEU A 98 8.94 -13.12 -15.57
CA LEU A 98 10.38 -12.92 -15.45
C LEU A 98 11.11 -13.52 -16.65
N ARG A 99 10.76 -14.74 -17.09
CA ARG A 99 11.30 -15.36 -18.32
C ARG A 99 11.12 -14.49 -19.55
N ARG A 100 9.94 -13.89 -19.72
CA ARG A 100 9.69 -12.97 -20.84
C ARG A 100 10.58 -11.74 -20.75
N LYS A 101 10.72 -11.15 -19.55
CA LYS A 101 11.55 -9.95 -19.33
C LYS A 101 13.04 -10.19 -19.56
N VAL A 102 13.55 -11.31 -19.07
CA VAL A 102 14.92 -11.77 -19.36
C VAL A 102 15.14 -11.90 -20.87
N ALA A 103 14.24 -12.57 -21.58
CA ALA A 103 14.38 -12.76 -23.03
C ALA A 103 14.35 -11.42 -23.81
N GLU A 104 13.51 -10.47 -23.38
CA GLU A 104 13.48 -9.10 -23.92
C GLU A 104 14.82 -8.37 -23.70
N MET A 105 15.39 -8.47 -22.50
CA MET A 105 16.69 -7.88 -22.15
C MET A 105 17.84 -8.52 -22.94
N GLU A 106 17.90 -9.86 -22.97
CA GLU A 106 18.92 -10.62 -23.72
C GLU A 106 18.89 -10.28 -25.21
N SER A 107 17.69 -10.23 -25.80
CA SER A 107 17.52 -9.84 -27.20
C SER A 107 18.00 -8.41 -27.45
N SER A 108 17.75 -7.49 -26.53
CA SER A 108 18.17 -6.09 -26.65
C SER A 108 19.69 -5.97 -26.59
N LEU A 109 20.33 -6.70 -25.66
CA LEU A 109 21.80 -6.80 -25.57
C LEU A 109 22.40 -7.35 -26.86
N ARG A 110 21.84 -8.44 -27.40
CA ARG A 110 22.32 -9.04 -28.65
C ARG A 110 22.21 -8.08 -29.83
N ILE A 111 21.07 -7.40 -30.00
CA ILE A 111 20.87 -6.42 -31.07
C ILE A 111 21.86 -5.26 -30.95
N ASN A 112 22.12 -4.76 -29.73
CA ASN A 112 23.08 -3.69 -29.50
C ASN A 112 24.50 -4.12 -29.88
N GLN A 113 24.89 -5.35 -29.52
CA GLN A 113 26.18 -5.93 -29.90
C GLN A 113 26.31 -6.10 -31.42
N GLU A 114 25.29 -6.63 -32.09
CA GLU A 114 25.26 -6.81 -33.55
C GLU A 114 25.38 -5.47 -34.30
N LYS A 115 24.77 -4.41 -33.76
CA LYS A 115 24.84 -3.05 -34.32
C LYS A 115 26.15 -2.33 -33.98
N GLY A 116 27.04 -2.94 -33.20
CA GLY A 116 28.28 -2.30 -32.73
C GLY A 116 28.01 -1.09 -31.83
N ALA A 117 26.86 -1.05 -31.14
CA ALA A 117 26.54 0.01 -30.20
C ALA A 117 27.50 -0.03 -29.00
N VAL A 118 27.70 1.13 -28.37
CA VAL A 118 28.43 1.20 -27.09
C VAL A 118 27.68 0.36 -26.05
N ARG A 119 28.43 -0.35 -25.20
CA ARG A 119 27.84 -1.17 -24.13
C ARG A 119 26.91 -0.33 -23.27
N ASP A 120 25.80 -0.95 -22.87
CA ASP A 120 24.81 -0.38 -21.97
C ASP A 120 24.96 -1.07 -20.60
N PRO A 121 25.72 -0.48 -19.66
CA PRO A 121 25.98 -1.12 -18.37
C PRO A 121 24.71 -1.29 -17.54
N GLU A 122 23.73 -0.40 -17.69
CA GLU A 122 22.47 -0.47 -16.95
C GLU A 122 21.65 -1.67 -17.40
N LEU A 123 21.54 -1.90 -18.71
CA LEU A 123 20.87 -3.08 -19.25
C LEU A 123 21.61 -4.38 -18.91
N GLU A 124 22.94 -4.37 -18.90
CA GLU A 124 23.74 -5.54 -18.52
C GLU A 124 23.53 -5.92 -17.04
N VAL A 125 23.55 -4.94 -16.14
CA VAL A 125 23.28 -5.16 -14.70
C VAL A 125 21.85 -5.65 -14.49
N ALA A 126 20.87 -4.99 -15.11
CA ALA A 126 19.46 -5.39 -15.00
C ALA A 126 19.23 -6.83 -15.50
N TYR A 127 19.90 -7.24 -16.58
CA TYR A 127 19.84 -8.61 -17.08
C TYR A 127 20.45 -9.61 -16.09
N GLN A 128 21.61 -9.30 -15.51
CA GLN A 128 22.28 -10.17 -14.52
C GLN A 128 21.42 -10.34 -13.26
N ASP A 129 20.87 -9.25 -12.72
CA ASP A 129 19.99 -9.29 -11.55
C ASP A 129 18.73 -10.11 -11.83
N ALA A 130 18.13 -9.95 -13.02
CA ALA A 130 16.94 -10.69 -13.42
C ALA A 130 17.21 -12.20 -13.58
N GLU A 131 18.36 -12.58 -14.14
CA GLU A 131 18.79 -13.97 -14.25
C GLU A 131 19.04 -14.59 -12.87
N GLU A 132 19.73 -13.88 -11.98
CA GLU A 132 19.97 -14.36 -10.63
C GLU A 132 18.64 -14.58 -9.88
N LEU A 133 17.73 -13.60 -9.91
CA LEU A 133 16.41 -13.71 -9.30
C LEU A 133 15.64 -14.90 -9.88
N ARG A 134 15.69 -15.12 -11.21
CA ARG A 134 15.02 -16.24 -11.87
C ARG A 134 15.54 -17.58 -11.35
N ASP A 135 16.85 -17.72 -11.26
CA ASP A 135 17.50 -18.96 -10.81
C ASP A 135 17.24 -19.22 -9.32
N ARG A 136 17.17 -18.18 -8.49
CA ARG A 136 16.80 -18.29 -7.07
C ARG A 136 15.33 -18.65 -6.87
N LEU A 137 14.43 -18.04 -7.64
CA LEU A 137 12.99 -18.36 -7.64
C LEU A 137 12.74 -19.80 -8.11
N GLN A 138 13.43 -20.26 -9.16
CA GLN A 138 13.26 -21.63 -9.68
C GLN A 138 13.72 -22.69 -8.68
N ARG A 139 14.74 -22.39 -7.87
CA ARG A 139 15.21 -23.25 -6.77
C ARG A 139 14.35 -23.18 -5.51
N GLY A 140 13.36 -22.29 -5.48
CA GLY A 140 12.50 -22.07 -4.30
C GLY A 140 13.22 -21.44 -3.11
N MET A 141 14.37 -20.81 -3.33
CA MET A 141 15.14 -20.15 -2.27
C MET A 141 14.57 -18.77 -1.93
N GLU A 142 13.94 -18.12 -2.91
CA GLU A 142 13.28 -16.82 -2.75
C GLU A 142 11.79 -16.92 -3.08
N ARG A 143 11.02 -15.97 -2.55
CA ARG A 143 9.60 -15.81 -2.84
C ARG A 143 9.35 -14.38 -3.26
N PHE A 144 8.55 -14.22 -4.30
CA PHE A 144 8.12 -12.91 -4.77
C PHE A 144 6.89 -12.46 -3.96
N PHE A 145 6.79 -11.17 -3.65
CA PHE A 145 5.67 -10.61 -2.89
C PHE A 145 5.38 -9.18 -3.33
N HIS A 146 4.12 -8.76 -3.19
CA HIS A 146 3.79 -7.34 -3.18
C HIS A 146 4.10 -6.78 -1.79
N TYR A 147 4.77 -5.64 -1.78
CA TYR A 147 5.13 -4.93 -0.56
C TYR A 147 4.51 -3.54 -0.57
N GLY A 148 3.87 -3.18 0.53
CA GLY A 148 3.40 -1.83 0.80
C GLY A 148 3.90 -1.38 2.16
N LEU A 149 4.40 -0.15 2.23
CA LEU A 149 4.83 0.47 3.48
C LEU A 149 4.18 1.85 3.60
N TYR A 150 3.48 2.05 4.70
CA TYR A 150 2.75 3.26 5.00
C TYR A 150 3.24 3.85 6.32
N PHE A 151 3.33 5.17 6.35
CA PHE A 151 3.62 5.97 7.53
C PHE A 151 2.44 6.91 7.77
N THR A 152 1.75 6.77 8.88
CA THR A 152 0.65 7.65 9.26
C THR A 152 1.10 8.51 10.42
N ILE A 153 1.24 9.80 10.16
CA ILE A 153 1.77 10.80 11.07
C ILE A 153 0.61 11.51 11.75
N TYR A 154 0.71 11.73 13.06
CA TYR A 154 -0.25 12.50 13.83
C TYR A 154 0.41 13.76 14.40
N ALA A 155 -0.27 14.89 14.29
CA ALA A 155 0.21 16.17 14.79
C ALA A 155 -0.95 16.99 15.38
N LYS A 156 -0.62 17.97 16.24
CA LYS A 156 -1.60 18.88 16.83
C LYS A 156 -1.87 20.08 15.94
N THR A 157 -0.90 20.49 15.12
CA THR A 157 -1.06 21.61 14.18
C THR A 157 -0.60 21.23 12.77
N PRO A 158 -1.08 21.94 11.72
CA PRO A 158 -0.63 21.72 10.35
C PRO A 158 0.88 21.97 10.17
N GLU A 159 1.45 22.93 10.90
CA GLU A 159 2.87 23.27 10.82
C GLU A 159 3.75 22.15 11.40
N GLU A 160 3.31 21.55 12.52
CA GLU A 160 3.96 20.39 13.12
C GLU A 160 3.87 19.17 12.18
N LEU A 161 2.70 18.94 11.57
CA LEU A 161 2.51 17.88 10.57
C LEU A 161 3.50 18.01 9.41
N GLU A 162 3.64 19.22 8.88
CA GLU A 162 4.55 19.51 7.77
C GLU A 162 6.01 19.29 8.17
N SER A 163 6.42 19.78 9.35
CA SER A 163 7.77 19.60 9.86
C SER A 163 8.13 18.13 10.04
N ILE A 164 7.24 17.33 10.62
CA ILE A 164 7.45 15.89 10.83
C ILE A 164 7.51 15.17 9.48
N THR A 165 6.60 15.51 8.56
CA THR A 165 6.57 14.95 7.21
C THR A 165 7.90 15.19 6.49
N GLN A 166 8.35 16.44 6.42
CA GLN A 166 9.60 16.79 5.75
C GLN A 166 10.81 16.09 6.38
N HIS A 167 10.82 15.92 7.70
CA HIS A 167 11.88 15.17 8.38
C HIS A 167 11.93 13.71 7.95
N ILE A 168 10.77 13.04 7.90
CA ILE A 168 10.66 11.64 7.46
C ILE A 168 11.09 11.51 5.99
N GLU A 169 10.58 12.37 5.11
CA GLU A 169 10.94 12.36 3.69
C GLU A 169 12.44 12.60 3.46
N THR A 170 13.03 13.54 4.19
CA THR A 170 14.48 13.83 4.10
C THR A 170 15.31 12.65 4.60
N THR A 171 14.91 12.05 5.72
CA THR A 171 15.60 10.92 6.33
C THR A 171 15.58 9.69 5.42
N LEU A 172 14.39 9.33 4.91
CA LEU A 172 14.22 8.23 3.96
C LEU A 172 14.87 8.53 2.61
N GLY A 173 14.79 9.77 2.13
CA GLY A 173 15.44 10.22 0.90
C GLY A 173 16.96 10.09 0.95
N GLY A 174 17.57 10.31 2.12
CA GLY A 174 19.00 10.05 2.35
C GLY A 174 19.39 8.56 2.19
N GLN A 175 18.44 7.65 2.36
CA GLN A 175 18.58 6.21 2.13
C GLN A 175 18.08 5.78 0.74
N MET A 176 17.78 6.72 -0.16
CA MET A 176 17.15 6.49 -1.47
C MET A 176 15.78 5.78 -1.39
N VAL A 177 15.10 5.90 -0.24
CA VAL A 177 13.72 5.45 -0.05
C VAL A 177 12.82 6.66 -0.26
N TYR A 178 12.06 6.66 -1.35
CA TYR A 178 11.22 7.82 -1.72
C TYR A 178 9.78 7.59 -1.30
N THR A 179 9.23 8.51 -0.52
CA THR A 179 7.83 8.52 -0.10
C THR A 179 7.00 9.48 -0.94
N LYS A 180 5.68 9.26 -0.94
CA LYS A 180 4.69 10.21 -1.43
C LYS A 180 3.51 10.30 -0.49
N HIS A 181 2.89 11.46 -0.48
CA HIS A 181 1.62 11.70 0.20
C HIS A 181 0.50 10.92 -0.50
N ALA A 182 -0.43 10.34 0.26
CA ALA A 182 -1.66 9.74 -0.25
C ALA A 182 -2.69 10.80 -0.69
N LEU A 183 -2.28 11.73 -1.57
CA LEU A 183 -3.11 12.86 -2.01
C LEU A 183 -4.45 12.38 -2.57
N LEU A 184 -5.53 13.04 -2.14
CA LEU A 184 -6.93 12.70 -2.45
C LEU A 184 -7.37 11.30 -1.99
N GLN A 185 -6.48 10.54 -1.35
CA GLN A 185 -6.69 9.18 -0.86
C GLN A 185 -6.26 9.04 0.61
N MET A 186 -6.33 10.14 1.36
CA MET A 186 -5.83 10.18 2.74
C MET A 186 -6.60 9.23 3.65
N GLU A 187 -7.92 9.09 3.45
CA GLU A 187 -8.75 8.12 4.19
C GLU A 187 -8.31 6.69 3.93
N GLN A 188 -8.05 6.33 2.66
CA GLN A 188 -7.59 5.01 2.28
C GLN A 188 -6.19 4.74 2.83
N GLY A 189 -5.30 5.75 2.80
CA GLY A 189 -3.98 5.68 3.42
C GLY A 189 -4.07 5.43 4.92
N PHE A 190 -4.90 6.20 5.62
CA PHE A 190 -5.16 6.03 7.06
C PHE A 190 -5.72 4.64 7.37
N ASN A 191 -6.72 4.18 6.62
CA ASN A 191 -7.26 2.83 6.82
C ASN A 191 -6.21 1.72 6.59
N SER A 192 -5.19 1.98 5.77
CA SER A 192 -4.10 1.03 5.50
C SER A 192 -3.11 0.91 6.67
N SER A 193 -3.09 1.86 7.61
CA SER A 193 -2.30 1.78 8.84
C SER A 193 -3.08 1.26 10.04
N LEU A 194 -4.41 1.27 9.98
CA LEU A 194 -5.24 0.68 11.02
C LEU A 194 -5.15 -0.86 11.01
N PRO A 195 -5.13 -1.51 12.19
CA PRO A 195 -5.10 -2.97 12.29
C PRO A 195 -6.50 -3.59 12.10
N LEU A 196 -7.22 -3.17 11.08
CA LEU A 196 -8.62 -3.56 10.84
C LEU A 196 -8.79 -4.72 9.85
N GLY A 197 -7.71 -5.14 9.17
CA GLY A 197 -7.70 -6.28 8.25
C GLY A 197 -8.04 -5.91 6.82
#